data_AF-W0PIQ0-F1
#
_entry.id   AF-W0PIQ0-F1
#
_cell.length_a   1.000
_cell.length_b   1.000
_cell.length_c   1.000
_cell.angle_alpha   90.00
_cell.angle_beta   90.00
_cell.angle_gamma   90.00
#
_symmetry.space_group_name_H-M   'P 1'
#
loop_
_entity.id
_entity.type
_entity.pdbx_description
1 polymer ?
#
loop_
_entity_poly.entity_id
_entity_poly.type
_entity_poly.pdbx_seq_one_letter_code
_entity_poly.pdbx_strand_id
1 'polypeptide(L)'
;MTSYFKKLQFRQLWKKIFLRYTAPVAYLPFALACASDGIWPTPTYIEYDSSKKTLSTTSPVSPDKIVRFKFQPNGYNNLPNPRGLSVANFGEPHNAHYEEFNVADSEWFGVMLINAKHNGDGKTNIATGGNHGSSGGAGGAKTARNIKYDVYSNNKILDTDYAGYVDGLTINVVNELMASDTISLGRFVLRQEYWISISGNAIGVHAKYTALEDIVIKRDRALQLNTQGYRDSALFLDGNVRGRTRWDSVTSNSGPRNSSPNAWAALLKGKYGVLGVWMDRSFGAATELSTVAEDAPLIHGPGNTKSHKLYNAIVYKSQRMLAAGESYEWRGGYSWSGTEPPPQNIDSVLHKLINKTTETILVFPDGRSKLVTK
;
A
#
# COMPACT_ATOMS: atom_id res chain seq x y z
N MET A 1 37.69 20.59 -50.06
CA MET A 1 38.37 20.18 -48.80
C MET A 1 37.58 20.68 -47.60
N THR A 2 36.32 20.27 -47.46
CA THR A 2 35.41 20.57 -46.35
C THR A 2 34.12 19.79 -46.60
N SER A 3 33.84 18.77 -45.77
CA SER A 3 32.49 18.21 -45.45
C SER A 3 32.44 16.70 -45.16
N TYR A 4 33.56 15.95 -45.20
CA TYR A 4 33.55 14.49 -44.99
C TYR A 4 34.11 13.99 -43.65
N PHE A 5 34.36 14.87 -42.67
CA PHE A 5 34.99 14.50 -41.38
C PHE A 5 34.12 14.68 -40.13
N LYS A 6 32.81 14.90 -40.25
CA LYS A 6 31.90 15.04 -39.08
C LYS A 6 30.83 13.96 -38.92
N LYS A 7 30.81 12.90 -39.75
CA LYS A 7 29.84 11.79 -39.63
C LYS A 7 30.42 10.46 -39.14
N LEU A 8 31.72 10.38 -38.85
CA LEU A 8 32.38 9.14 -38.40
C LEU A 8 32.71 9.06 -36.90
N GLN A 9 32.38 10.07 -36.09
CA GLN A 9 32.59 10.02 -34.62
C GLN A 9 31.31 9.81 -33.80
N PHE A 10 30.13 9.70 -34.42
CA PHE A 10 28.87 9.43 -33.71
C PHE A 10 28.38 7.97 -33.78
N ARG A 11 29.09 7.09 -34.51
CA ARG A 11 28.70 5.67 -34.69
C ARG A 11 29.66 4.66 -34.07
N GLN A 12 30.73 5.09 -33.39
CA GLN A 12 31.63 4.21 -32.64
C GLN A 12 31.45 4.22 -31.12
N LEU A 13 30.51 5.01 -30.58
CA LEU A 13 30.19 5.00 -29.15
C LEU A 13 28.98 4.11 -28.77
N TRP A 14 28.33 3.47 -29.74
CA TRP A 14 27.09 2.69 -29.54
C TRP A 14 27.22 1.17 -29.76
N LYS A 15 28.43 0.65 -29.97
CA LYS A 15 28.70 -0.79 -30.21
C LYS A 15 29.68 -1.42 -29.20
N LYS A 16 29.75 -0.89 -27.98
CA LYS A 16 30.48 -1.49 -26.85
C LYS A 16 29.59 -1.75 -25.62
N ILE A 17 28.29 -1.96 -25.83
CA ILE A 17 27.37 -2.44 -24.80
C ILE A 17 26.56 -3.55 -25.47
N PHE A 18 27.13 -4.75 -25.56
CA PHE A 18 26.43 -6.04 -25.70
C PHE A 18 27.50 -7.11 -25.93
N LEU A 19 28.07 -7.60 -24.83
CA LEU A 19 28.81 -8.86 -24.81
C LEU A 19 28.60 -9.50 -23.44
N ARG A 20 27.72 -10.51 -23.46
CA ARG A 20 27.70 -11.73 -22.64
C ARG A 20 28.10 -11.58 -21.16
N TYR A 21 27.10 -11.58 -20.29
CA TYR A 21 27.23 -12.12 -18.95
C TYR A 21 26.15 -13.18 -18.72
N THR A 22 26.56 -14.44 -18.88
CA THR A 22 25.98 -15.58 -18.17
C THR A 22 26.27 -15.39 -16.68
N ALA A 23 25.27 -15.63 -15.83
CA ALA A 23 25.32 -15.45 -14.37
C ALA A 23 26.59 -16.04 -13.72
N PRO A 24 27.13 -15.36 -12.70
CA PRO A 24 26.69 -15.66 -11.34
C PRO A 24 26.40 -14.42 -10.48
N VAL A 25 25.52 -14.63 -9.50
CA VAL A 25 25.37 -14.01 -8.18
C VAL A 25 26.26 -12.80 -7.83
N ALA A 26 25.60 -11.80 -7.25
CA ALA A 26 26.09 -10.67 -6.45
C ALA A 26 26.51 -9.39 -7.19
N TYR A 27 26.00 -8.28 -6.66
CA TYR A 27 26.30 -6.89 -6.97
C TYR A 27 25.83 -6.39 -8.35
N LEU A 28 24.70 -5.67 -8.34
CA LEU A 28 24.56 -4.50 -9.20
C LEU A 28 25.36 -3.37 -8.52
N PRO A 29 26.56 -3.03 -9.01
CA PRO A 29 27.24 -1.84 -8.56
C PRO A 29 26.45 -0.61 -9.02
N PHE A 30 26.38 0.34 -8.09
CA PHE A 30 25.75 1.63 -8.19
C PHE A 30 26.16 2.40 -9.47
N ALA A 31 25.27 2.46 -10.46
CA ALA A 31 25.27 3.50 -11.49
C ALA A 31 23.89 3.58 -12.16
N LEU A 32 23.23 4.74 -11.98
CA LEU A 32 21.99 5.20 -12.65
C LEU A 32 20.65 4.60 -12.18
N ALA A 33 20.03 5.20 -11.15
CA ALA A 33 18.56 5.44 -11.09
C ALA A 33 18.14 6.29 -9.86
N CYS A 34 18.89 7.34 -9.52
CA CYS A 34 18.25 8.58 -9.04
C CYS A 34 17.98 9.53 -10.23
N ALA A 35 18.08 9.02 -11.46
CA ALA A 35 17.66 9.70 -12.68
C ALA A 35 16.16 9.48 -12.88
N SER A 36 15.50 10.59 -13.15
CA SER A 36 14.10 10.90 -13.40
C SER A 36 13.27 10.04 -14.38
N ASP A 37 13.66 8.80 -14.70
CA ASP A 37 13.20 8.13 -15.92
C ASP A 37 12.99 6.59 -15.86
N GLY A 38 12.73 6.03 -14.68
CA GLY A 38 11.60 5.07 -14.57
C GLY A 38 11.82 3.55 -14.61
N ILE A 39 12.78 2.97 -13.87
CA ILE A 39 12.71 1.55 -13.47
C ILE A 39 13.18 1.42 -12.00
N TRP A 40 12.31 0.96 -11.08
CA TRP A 40 12.70 0.61 -9.70
C TRP A 40 13.68 -0.57 -9.73
N PRO A 41 14.54 -0.78 -8.72
CA PRO A 41 15.50 -1.86 -8.69
C PRO A 41 14.74 -3.19 -8.63
N THR A 42 14.45 -3.71 -9.82
CA THR A 42 14.34 -5.12 -10.07
C THR A 42 15.77 -5.63 -10.28
N PRO A 43 16.11 -6.78 -9.70
CA PRO A 43 15.24 -7.63 -8.88
C PRO A 43 15.12 -7.17 -7.41
N THR A 44 13.99 -7.48 -6.77
CA THR A 44 13.74 -7.29 -5.32
C THR A 44 14.24 -8.51 -4.55
N TYR A 45 14.95 -8.32 -3.44
CA TYR A 45 15.34 -9.45 -2.58
C TYR A 45 14.16 -9.84 -1.67
N ILE A 46 13.86 -11.13 -1.54
CA ILE A 46 12.81 -11.63 -0.68
C ILE A 46 13.32 -12.68 0.30
N GLU A 47 12.66 -12.78 1.44
CA GLU A 47 12.79 -13.87 2.41
C GLU A 47 11.38 -14.34 2.78
N TYR A 48 11.08 -15.61 2.53
CA TYR A 48 9.80 -16.23 2.82
C TYR A 48 10.02 -17.44 3.72
N ASP A 49 9.33 -17.45 4.87
CA ASP A 49 9.22 -18.57 5.80
C ASP A 49 7.83 -19.17 5.62
N SER A 50 7.76 -20.37 5.04
CA SER A 50 6.51 -21.02 4.68
C SER A 50 5.76 -21.56 5.89
N SER A 51 6.47 -21.83 6.99
CA SER A 51 5.91 -22.34 8.25
C SER A 51 5.18 -21.23 9.03
N LYS A 52 5.78 -20.03 9.10
CA LYS A 52 5.20 -18.86 9.75
C LYS A 52 4.36 -18.01 8.81
N LYS A 53 4.41 -18.30 7.51
CA LYS A 53 3.80 -17.51 6.43
C LYS A 53 4.26 -16.05 6.44
N THR A 54 5.52 -15.81 6.80
CA THR A 54 6.10 -14.46 6.83
C THR A 54 6.89 -14.21 5.58
N LEU A 55 6.63 -13.09 4.92
CA LEU A 55 7.34 -12.60 3.76
C LEU A 55 8.01 -11.27 4.10
N SER A 56 9.27 -11.12 3.74
CA SER A 56 9.96 -9.84 3.71
C SER A 56 10.43 -9.52 2.30
N THR A 57 10.33 -8.27 1.89
CA THR A 57 10.90 -7.76 0.63
C THR A 57 11.86 -6.64 0.95
N THR A 58 13.07 -6.67 0.39
CA THR A 58 14.09 -5.64 0.59
C THR A 58 14.48 -5.01 -0.73
N SER A 59 14.49 -3.68 -0.74
CA SER A 59 14.91 -2.89 -1.90
C SER A 59 15.70 -1.64 -1.47
N PRO A 60 16.67 -1.18 -2.27
CA PRO A 60 17.35 0.10 -2.05
C PRO A 60 16.38 1.28 -2.11
N VAL A 61 16.55 2.27 -1.23
CA VAL A 61 15.77 3.53 -1.22
C VAL A 61 16.63 4.78 -1.43
N SER A 62 17.95 4.64 -1.26
CA SER A 62 18.98 5.66 -1.46
C SER A 62 20.32 4.95 -1.73
N PRO A 63 21.41 5.68 -2.05
CA PRO A 63 22.74 5.09 -2.21
C PRO A 63 23.29 4.34 -1.02
N ASP A 64 22.83 4.69 0.18
CA ASP A 64 23.38 4.25 1.44
C ASP A 64 22.36 3.48 2.30
N LYS A 65 21.11 3.32 1.85
CA LYS A 65 20.04 2.63 2.59
C LYS A 65 19.26 1.62 1.75
N ILE A 66 18.89 0.55 2.43
CA ILE A 66 17.87 -0.41 2.00
C ILE A 66 16.70 -0.37 2.98
N VAL A 67 15.48 -0.57 2.48
CA VAL A 67 14.28 -0.74 3.31
C VAL A 67 13.74 -2.15 3.11
N ARG A 68 13.34 -2.75 4.22
CA ARG A 68 12.63 -4.02 4.27
C ARG A 68 11.18 -3.78 4.63
N PHE A 69 10.30 -4.27 3.77
CA PHE A 69 8.86 -4.36 4.02
C PHE A 69 8.51 -5.77 4.47
N LYS A 70 7.66 -5.89 5.50
CA LYS A 70 7.24 -7.18 6.05
C LYS A 70 5.74 -7.38 5.88
N PHE A 71 5.36 -8.56 5.39
CA PHE A 71 3.99 -9.02 5.21
C PHE A 71 3.80 -10.37 5.91
N GLN A 72 2.82 -10.48 6.79
CA GLN A 72 2.60 -11.71 7.56
C GLN A 72 1.20 -11.73 8.18
N PRO A 73 0.72 -12.87 8.67
CA PRO A 73 -0.38 -12.90 9.61
C PRO A 73 -0.08 -11.99 10.81
N ASN A 74 -1.00 -11.07 11.10
CA ASN A 74 -0.89 -10.16 12.24
C ASN A 74 -2.26 -9.70 12.76
N GLY A 75 -2.23 -8.94 13.86
CA GLY A 75 -3.42 -8.47 14.57
C GLY A 75 -4.21 -9.61 15.24
N TYR A 76 -5.27 -9.23 15.94
CA TYR A 76 -6.10 -10.15 16.72
C TYR A 76 -6.71 -11.31 15.91
N ASN A 77 -7.14 -11.05 14.68
CA ASN A 77 -7.73 -12.08 13.81
C ASN A 77 -6.68 -12.91 13.06
N ASN A 78 -5.39 -12.60 13.18
CA ASN A 78 -4.29 -13.27 12.48
C ASN A 78 -4.47 -13.27 10.95
N LEU A 79 -4.90 -12.13 10.39
CA LEU A 79 -5.09 -11.99 8.95
C LEU A 79 -3.76 -11.60 8.27
N PRO A 80 -3.45 -12.09 7.07
CA PRO A 80 -2.28 -11.64 6.32
C PRO A 80 -2.37 -10.13 6.00
N ASN A 81 -1.37 -9.36 6.44
CA ASN A 81 -1.35 -7.91 6.31
C ASN A 81 0.10 -7.39 6.27
N PRO A 82 0.34 -6.17 5.75
CA PRO A 82 1.53 -5.40 6.08
C PRO A 82 1.75 -5.35 7.60
N ARG A 83 2.97 -5.67 8.04
CA ARG A 83 3.38 -5.59 9.44
C ARG A 83 4.26 -4.39 9.73
N GLY A 84 5.01 -3.93 8.73
CA GLY A 84 5.83 -2.74 8.89
C GLY A 84 6.95 -2.57 7.89
N LEU A 85 7.74 -1.53 8.19
CA LEU A 85 8.96 -1.14 7.49
C LEU A 85 10.12 -1.09 8.49
N SER A 86 11.29 -1.50 8.00
CA SER A 86 12.57 -1.37 8.69
C SER A 86 13.66 -0.92 7.72
N VAL A 87 14.72 -0.30 8.22
CA VAL A 87 15.81 0.27 7.41
C VAL A 87 17.15 -0.31 7.84
N ALA A 88 18.06 -0.48 6.89
CA ALA A 88 19.46 -0.80 7.18
C ALA A 88 20.38 0.03 6.28
N ASN A 89 21.67 0.05 6.62
CA ASN A 89 22.68 0.51 5.67
C ASN A 89 22.67 -0.37 4.42
N PHE A 90 22.97 0.23 3.28
CA PHE A 90 23.10 -0.50 2.02
C PHE A 90 24.17 -1.59 2.14
N GLY A 91 23.85 -2.78 1.61
CA GLY A 91 24.68 -3.98 1.73
C GLY A 91 23.88 -5.22 1.38
N GLU A 92 24.43 -6.40 1.68
CA GLU A 92 23.77 -7.69 1.45
C GLU A 92 22.50 -7.82 2.33
N PRO A 93 21.29 -7.87 1.74
CA PRO A 93 20.02 -7.85 2.49
C PRO A 93 19.90 -8.93 3.57
N HIS A 94 20.46 -10.11 3.35
CA HIS A 94 20.39 -11.21 4.30
C HIS A 94 21.19 -10.97 5.59
N ASN A 95 22.31 -10.26 5.48
CA ASN A 95 23.24 -10.00 6.59
C ASN A 95 23.03 -8.61 7.21
N ALA A 96 22.11 -7.82 6.69
CA ALA A 96 21.91 -6.45 7.11
C ALA A 96 21.24 -6.36 8.49
N HIS A 97 21.66 -5.39 9.30
CA HIS A 97 21.06 -5.08 10.59
C HIS A 97 19.94 -4.05 10.41
N TYR A 98 18.69 -4.50 10.55
CA TYR A 98 17.52 -3.66 10.33
C TYR A 98 17.04 -2.97 11.62
N GLU A 99 16.90 -1.65 11.57
CA GLU A 99 16.18 -0.85 12.55
C GLU A 99 14.69 -0.83 12.20
N GLU A 100 13.86 -1.38 13.08
CA GLU A 100 12.41 -1.36 12.96
C GLU A 100 11.84 0.02 13.36
N PHE A 101 11.02 0.63 12.51
CA PHE A 101 10.48 1.98 12.79
C PHE A 101 9.01 2.17 12.45
N ASN A 102 8.39 1.27 11.68
CA ASN A 102 6.96 1.29 11.41
C ASN A 102 6.34 -0.06 11.78
N VAL A 103 6.48 -0.45 13.04
CA VAL A 103 6.14 -1.80 13.50
C VAL A 103 4.97 -1.68 14.47
N ALA A 104 3.78 -1.96 13.98
CA ALA A 104 2.61 -2.18 14.82
C ALA A 104 1.86 -3.45 14.38
N ASP A 105 1.23 -4.14 15.32
CA ASP A 105 0.24 -5.19 15.03
C ASP A 105 -1.08 -4.60 14.52
N SER A 106 -0.96 -3.50 13.77
CA SER A 106 -2.07 -2.71 13.32
C SER A 106 -2.21 -2.80 11.82
N GLU A 107 -3.46 -2.80 11.39
CA GLU A 107 -3.84 -3.35 10.10
C GLU A 107 -3.91 -2.23 9.08
N TRP A 108 -3.36 -2.54 7.91
CA TRP A 108 -3.35 -1.70 6.74
C TRP A 108 -4.54 -2.05 5.83
N PHE A 109 -5.06 -3.29 5.92
CA PHE A 109 -6.25 -3.76 5.18
C PHE A 109 -7.34 -4.33 6.09
N GLY A 110 -8.55 -4.41 5.54
CA GLY A 110 -9.52 -5.41 5.98
C GLY A 110 -10.29 -5.12 7.26
N VAL A 111 -10.34 -3.85 7.70
CA VAL A 111 -11.21 -3.43 8.80
C VAL A 111 -12.44 -2.74 8.26
N MET A 112 -13.61 -3.22 8.64
CA MET A 112 -14.89 -2.67 8.18
C MET A 112 -15.89 -2.54 9.33
N LEU A 113 -16.87 -1.67 9.16
CA LEU A 113 -18.07 -1.63 10.01
C LEU A 113 -19.24 -2.13 9.17
N ILE A 114 -19.72 -3.34 9.46
CA ILE A 114 -20.72 -4.06 8.66
C ILE A 114 -21.84 -4.53 9.60
N ASN A 115 -23.08 -4.48 9.13
CA ASN A 115 -24.25 -5.11 9.74
C ASN A 115 -24.87 -6.10 8.76
N ALA A 116 -25.38 -7.22 9.27
CA ALA A 116 -26.31 -8.04 8.52
C ALA A 116 -27.64 -7.28 8.37
N LYS A 117 -28.28 -7.37 7.20
CA LYS A 117 -29.60 -6.76 6.99
C LYS A 117 -30.71 -7.57 7.67
N HIS A 118 -30.49 -8.87 7.83
CA HIS A 118 -31.45 -9.81 8.37
C HIS A 118 -30.85 -10.69 9.46
N ASN A 119 -31.65 -10.98 10.50
CA ASN A 119 -31.33 -11.93 11.56
C ASN A 119 -30.01 -11.64 12.31
N GLY A 120 -29.66 -10.35 12.46
CA GLY A 120 -28.60 -9.94 13.38
C GLY A 120 -29.03 -10.09 14.85
N ASP A 121 -28.06 -10.20 15.74
CA ASP A 121 -28.27 -10.34 17.19
C ASP A 121 -28.48 -9.01 17.93
N GLY A 122 -28.55 -7.90 17.19
CA GLY A 122 -28.81 -6.55 17.72
C GLY A 122 -27.65 -5.92 18.51
N LYS A 123 -26.46 -6.52 18.50
CA LYS A 123 -25.31 -6.00 19.25
C LYS A 123 -24.76 -4.67 18.72
N THR A 124 -23.98 -4.01 19.57
CA THR A 124 -23.34 -2.72 19.30
C THR A 124 -22.51 -2.74 18.03
N ASN A 125 -22.62 -1.67 17.25
CA ASN A 125 -21.84 -1.42 16.04
C ASN A 125 -20.34 -1.29 16.38
N ILE A 126 -19.57 -2.34 16.12
CA ILE A 126 -18.11 -2.35 16.24
C ILE A 126 -17.46 -2.70 14.90
N ALA A 127 -16.24 -2.22 14.69
CA ALA A 127 -15.46 -2.65 13.54
C ALA A 127 -15.12 -4.15 13.67
N THR A 128 -15.05 -4.85 12.54
CA THR A 128 -14.65 -6.25 12.44
C THR A 128 -13.50 -6.41 11.46
N GLY A 129 -12.81 -7.54 11.54
CA GLY A 129 -11.57 -7.77 10.81
C GLY A 129 -10.36 -7.17 11.48
N GLY A 130 -9.20 -7.42 10.89
CA GLY A 130 -7.93 -6.91 11.37
C GLY A 130 -7.65 -7.23 12.86
N ASN A 131 -7.43 -6.20 13.68
CA ASN A 131 -7.15 -6.30 15.11
C ASN A 131 -8.40 -6.11 15.98
N HIS A 132 -9.58 -6.10 15.36
CA HIS A 132 -10.85 -5.91 16.05
C HIS A 132 -11.55 -7.26 16.30
N GLY A 133 -11.48 -7.73 17.55
CA GLY A 133 -12.31 -8.80 18.10
C GLY A 133 -13.66 -8.28 18.61
N SER A 134 -14.43 -9.14 19.26
CA SER A 134 -15.78 -8.82 19.74
C SER A 134 -15.83 -7.75 20.83
N SER A 135 -14.70 -7.36 21.43
CA SER A 135 -14.60 -6.22 22.36
C SER A 135 -14.46 -4.87 21.66
N GLY A 136 -14.37 -4.85 20.32
CA GLY A 136 -14.09 -3.67 19.51
C GLY A 136 -12.60 -3.31 19.41
N GLY A 137 -11.72 -4.02 20.11
CA GLY A 137 -10.26 -3.97 19.98
C GLY A 137 -9.65 -5.36 19.98
N ALA A 138 -8.40 -5.53 20.41
CA ALA A 138 -7.71 -6.82 20.42
C ALA A 138 -8.16 -7.74 21.59
N GLY A 139 -9.44 -8.13 21.62
CA GLY A 139 -9.97 -9.03 22.65
C GLY A 139 -11.34 -9.62 22.32
N GLY A 140 -11.77 -10.60 23.11
CA GLY A 140 -13.05 -11.29 22.95
C GLY A 140 -13.00 -12.44 21.94
N ALA A 141 -14.06 -12.62 21.14
CA ALA A 141 -14.07 -13.57 20.04
C ALA A 141 -13.44 -12.97 18.77
N LYS A 142 -12.80 -13.80 17.95
CA LYS A 142 -12.36 -13.38 16.60
C LYS A 142 -13.58 -13.07 15.74
N THR A 143 -13.46 -12.07 14.88
CA THR A 143 -14.52 -11.58 13.99
C THR A 143 -14.21 -11.82 12.51
N ALA A 144 -13.02 -12.35 12.21
CA ALA A 144 -12.59 -12.66 10.86
C ALA A 144 -11.70 -13.90 10.82
N ARG A 145 -11.62 -14.50 9.64
CA ARG A 145 -10.68 -15.60 9.35
C ARG A 145 -10.05 -15.41 7.98
N ASN A 146 -8.84 -15.92 7.82
CA ASN A 146 -8.23 -16.10 6.52
C ASN A 146 -8.59 -17.49 5.99
N ILE A 147 -8.98 -17.58 4.72
CA ILE A 147 -9.28 -18.84 4.03
C ILE A 147 -8.29 -19.13 2.89
N LYS A 148 -7.49 -18.14 2.48
CA LYS A 148 -6.43 -18.30 1.47
C LYS A 148 -5.30 -17.31 1.69
N TYR A 149 -4.06 -17.79 1.61
CA TYR A 149 -2.86 -16.97 1.57
C TYR A 149 -1.79 -17.67 0.74
N ASP A 150 -1.70 -17.26 -0.52
CA ASP A 150 -0.70 -17.77 -1.45
C ASP A 150 0.29 -16.65 -1.79
N VAL A 151 1.57 -16.98 -1.78
CA VAL A 151 2.64 -16.11 -2.25
C VAL A 151 3.19 -16.69 -3.54
N TYR A 152 3.34 -15.88 -4.57
CA TYR A 152 3.92 -16.29 -5.85
C TYR A 152 5.14 -15.45 -6.18
N SER A 153 6.20 -16.11 -6.62
CA SER A 153 7.37 -15.51 -7.26
C SER A 153 7.41 -15.95 -8.71
N ASN A 154 7.50 -15.00 -9.65
CA ASN A 154 7.57 -15.31 -11.09
C ASN A 154 6.49 -16.30 -11.56
N ASN A 155 5.25 -16.12 -11.07
CA ASN A 155 4.07 -16.96 -11.32
C ASN A 155 4.14 -18.40 -10.79
N LYS A 156 5.10 -18.73 -9.93
CA LYS A 156 5.16 -20.00 -9.19
C LYS A 156 4.82 -19.76 -7.73
N ILE A 157 3.99 -20.62 -7.15
CA ILE A 157 3.68 -20.56 -5.72
C ILE A 157 4.95 -20.85 -4.90
N LEU A 158 5.15 -20.09 -3.82
CA LEU A 158 6.16 -20.36 -2.80
C LEU A 158 5.51 -21.19 -1.69
N ASP A 159 5.75 -22.50 -1.73
CA ASP A 159 5.25 -23.49 -0.77
C ASP A 159 6.29 -23.87 0.29
N THR A 160 7.56 -23.56 0.03
CA THR A 160 8.73 -23.84 0.86
C THR A 160 9.47 -22.55 1.21
N ASP A 161 10.37 -22.62 2.19
CA ASP A 161 11.21 -21.49 2.55
C ASP A 161 12.05 -21.03 1.35
N TYR A 162 12.16 -19.73 1.17
CA TYR A 162 12.89 -19.16 0.04
C TYR A 162 13.57 -17.85 0.43
N ALA A 163 14.82 -17.68 0.00
CA ALA A 163 15.55 -16.42 0.10
C ALA A 163 16.29 -16.15 -1.21
N GLY A 164 16.11 -14.97 -1.79
CA GLY A 164 16.73 -14.64 -3.07
C GLY A 164 16.08 -13.48 -3.80
N TYR A 165 16.67 -13.13 -4.94
CA TYR A 165 16.22 -12.05 -5.81
C TYR A 165 15.12 -12.51 -6.77
N VAL A 166 14.06 -11.71 -6.90
CA VAL A 166 12.90 -11.98 -7.77
C VAL A 166 12.51 -10.73 -8.56
N ASP A 167 11.98 -10.91 -9.77
CA ASP A 167 11.56 -9.79 -10.63
C ASP A 167 10.19 -9.23 -10.23
N GLY A 168 9.35 -10.08 -9.63
CA GLY A 168 8.04 -9.67 -9.18
C GLY A 168 7.43 -10.67 -8.22
N LEU A 169 6.67 -10.13 -7.29
CA LEU A 169 5.96 -10.91 -6.30
C LEU A 169 4.47 -10.59 -6.36
N THR A 170 3.64 -11.63 -6.30
CA THR A 170 2.20 -11.47 -6.10
C THR A 170 1.73 -12.25 -4.89
N ILE A 171 0.80 -11.69 -4.14
CA ILE A 171 0.18 -12.32 -2.98
C ILE A 171 -1.33 -12.33 -3.19
N ASN A 172 -1.93 -13.49 -3.00
CA ASN A 172 -3.39 -13.64 -3.03
C ASN A 172 -3.88 -13.94 -1.62
N VAL A 173 -4.74 -13.08 -1.09
CA VAL A 173 -5.34 -13.22 0.24
C VAL A 173 -6.84 -13.27 0.11
N VAL A 174 -7.48 -14.24 0.77
CA VAL A 174 -8.94 -14.26 0.91
C VAL A 174 -9.31 -14.36 2.37
N ASN A 175 -10.10 -13.40 2.85
CA ASN A 175 -10.61 -13.33 4.20
C ASN A 175 -12.13 -13.39 4.22
N GLU A 176 -12.70 -13.83 5.33
CA GLU A 176 -14.12 -13.71 5.61
C GLU A 176 -14.33 -12.95 6.92
N LEU A 177 -15.29 -12.03 6.91
CA LEU A 177 -15.62 -11.16 8.03
C LEU A 177 -17.05 -11.41 8.50
N MET A 178 -17.23 -11.42 9.82
CA MET A 178 -18.53 -11.29 10.46
C MET A 178 -18.94 -9.81 10.48
N ALA A 179 -20.25 -9.55 10.47
CA ALA A 179 -20.79 -8.24 10.82
C ALA A 179 -20.81 -8.08 12.34
N SER A 180 -20.95 -6.84 12.83
CA SER A 180 -20.96 -6.57 14.28
C SER A 180 -22.08 -7.32 15.02
N ASP A 181 -23.19 -7.55 14.34
CA ASP A 181 -24.40 -8.23 14.83
C ASP A 181 -24.48 -9.71 14.41
N THR A 182 -23.40 -10.29 13.90
CA THR A 182 -23.33 -11.73 13.61
C THR A 182 -22.18 -12.44 14.32
N ILE A 183 -21.42 -11.71 15.14
CA ILE A 183 -20.26 -12.24 15.86
C ILE A 183 -20.67 -13.38 16.80
N SER A 184 -21.74 -13.20 17.59
CA SER A 184 -22.16 -14.24 18.54
C SER A 184 -22.78 -15.46 17.87
N LEU A 185 -23.24 -15.29 16.63
CA LEU A 185 -23.77 -16.34 15.79
C LEU A 185 -22.66 -17.09 15.04
N GLY A 186 -21.41 -16.61 15.10
CA GLY A 186 -20.29 -17.17 14.34
C GLY A 186 -20.46 -17.08 12.83
N ARG A 187 -21.30 -16.15 12.34
CA ARG A 187 -21.77 -16.11 10.95
C ARG A 187 -21.01 -15.06 10.14
N PHE A 188 -20.25 -15.52 9.15
CA PHE A 188 -19.53 -14.67 8.20
C PHE A 188 -20.46 -14.15 7.11
N VAL A 189 -20.34 -12.86 6.80
CA VAL A 189 -21.29 -12.14 5.93
C VAL A 189 -20.63 -11.47 4.72
N LEU A 190 -19.31 -11.33 4.76
CA LEU A 190 -18.53 -10.70 3.69
C LEU A 190 -17.26 -11.51 3.41
N ARG A 191 -16.94 -11.71 2.14
CA ARG A 191 -15.66 -12.20 1.68
C ARG A 191 -14.84 -11.06 1.08
N GLN A 192 -13.57 -10.97 1.47
CA GLN A 192 -12.61 -10.02 0.94
C GLN A 192 -11.52 -10.78 0.18
N GLU A 193 -11.31 -10.46 -1.08
CA GLU A 193 -10.26 -11.00 -1.92
C GLU A 193 -9.27 -9.88 -2.23
N TYR A 194 -7.98 -10.14 -2.07
CA TYR A 194 -6.91 -9.19 -2.36
C TYR A 194 -5.89 -9.84 -3.30
N TRP A 195 -5.59 -9.14 -4.39
CA TRP A 195 -4.45 -9.41 -5.28
C TRP A 195 -3.42 -8.31 -5.07
N ILE A 196 -2.32 -8.66 -4.44
CA ILE A 196 -1.27 -7.72 -4.06
C ILE A 196 -0.08 -7.97 -4.98
N SER A 197 0.47 -6.93 -5.56
CA SER A 197 1.73 -6.97 -6.31
C SER A 197 2.77 -6.16 -5.54
N ILE A 198 4.01 -6.66 -5.46
CA ILE A 198 5.14 -5.94 -4.87
C ILE A 198 6.25 -5.88 -5.91
N SER A 199 6.79 -4.68 -6.11
CA SER A 199 7.92 -4.42 -6.99
C SER A 199 8.74 -3.27 -6.42
N GLY A 200 10.01 -3.53 -6.07
CA GLY A 200 10.87 -2.52 -5.47
C GLY A 200 10.30 -2.00 -4.15
N ASN A 201 10.07 -0.68 -4.07
CA ASN A 201 9.46 0.00 -2.92
C ASN A 201 8.02 0.45 -3.19
N ALA A 202 7.31 -0.26 -4.06
CA ALA A 202 5.91 -0.02 -4.37
C ALA A 202 5.07 -1.29 -4.18
N ILE A 203 3.86 -1.09 -3.66
CA ILE A 203 2.85 -2.12 -3.47
C ILE A 203 1.60 -1.69 -4.22
N GLY A 204 1.08 -2.58 -5.05
CA GLY A 204 -0.23 -2.45 -5.68
C GLY A 204 -1.21 -3.42 -5.02
N VAL A 205 -2.42 -2.96 -4.72
CA VAL A 205 -3.49 -3.76 -4.13
C VAL A 205 -4.72 -3.60 -4.99
N HIS A 206 -5.25 -4.72 -5.49
CA HIS A 206 -6.59 -4.81 -6.05
C HIS A 206 -7.43 -5.64 -5.07
N ALA A 207 -8.56 -5.11 -4.64
CA ALA A 207 -9.48 -5.81 -3.77
C ALA A 207 -10.84 -5.99 -4.42
N LYS A 208 -11.47 -7.13 -4.11
CA LYS A 208 -12.87 -7.41 -4.40
C LYS A 208 -13.58 -7.87 -3.14
N TYR A 209 -14.66 -7.19 -2.79
CA TYR A 209 -15.47 -7.54 -1.63
C TYR A 209 -16.83 -8.06 -2.09
N THR A 210 -17.18 -9.26 -1.67
CA THR A 210 -18.42 -9.96 -2.07
C THR A 210 -19.27 -10.24 -0.84
N ALA A 211 -20.53 -9.82 -0.88
CA ALA A 211 -21.50 -10.09 0.18
C ALA A 211 -21.93 -11.56 0.13
N LEU A 212 -21.84 -12.26 1.27
CA LEU A 212 -22.29 -13.66 1.41
C LEU A 212 -23.79 -13.75 1.76
N GLU A 213 -24.34 -12.65 2.26
CA GLU A 213 -25.76 -12.41 2.47
C GLU A 213 -26.05 -10.91 2.33
N ASP A 214 -27.30 -10.48 2.44
CA ASP A 214 -27.63 -9.06 2.43
C ASP A 214 -26.98 -8.32 3.62
N ILE A 215 -26.22 -7.27 3.32
CA ILE A 215 -25.46 -6.51 4.32
C ILE A 215 -25.56 -5.00 4.12
N VAL A 216 -25.27 -4.27 5.19
CA VAL A 216 -25.06 -2.82 5.19
C VAL A 216 -23.63 -2.54 5.64
N ILE A 217 -22.86 -1.90 4.77
CA ILE A 217 -21.51 -1.43 5.06
C ILE A 217 -21.62 0.03 5.49
N LYS A 218 -21.26 0.34 6.74
CA LYS A 218 -21.26 1.69 7.31
C LYS A 218 -19.88 2.34 7.25
N ARG A 219 -18.83 1.53 7.14
CA ARG A 219 -17.46 2.01 7.01
C ARG A 219 -16.60 1.02 6.25
N ASP A 220 -15.96 1.52 5.20
CA ASP A 220 -14.88 0.86 4.48
C ASP A 220 -13.75 1.87 4.29
N ARG A 221 -12.64 1.61 4.98
CA ARG A 221 -11.44 2.45 4.90
C ARG A 221 -10.44 1.98 3.85
N ALA A 222 -10.74 0.90 3.14
CA ALA A 222 -9.86 0.24 2.20
C ALA A 222 -8.42 0.13 2.73
N LEU A 223 -7.52 0.98 2.22
CA LEU A 223 -6.14 1.11 2.65
C LEU A 223 -5.98 2.06 3.85
N GLN A 224 -5.35 1.54 4.89
CA GLN A 224 -4.86 2.29 6.04
C GLN A 224 -3.33 2.30 6.06
N LEU A 225 -2.75 3.27 6.73
CA LEU A 225 -1.30 3.44 6.82
C LEU A 225 -0.92 3.73 8.26
N ASN A 226 -0.03 2.94 8.87
CA ASN A 226 0.62 3.37 10.10
C ASN A 226 1.65 4.46 9.76
N THR A 227 1.60 5.59 10.47
CA THR A 227 2.41 6.77 10.15
C THR A 227 3.74 6.83 10.91
N GLN A 228 4.05 5.85 11.77
CA GLN A 228 5.27 5.87 12.58
C GLN A 228 6.53 6.02 11.70
N GLY A 229 7.43 6.93 12.09
CA GLY A 229 8.61 7.28 11.29
C GLY A 229 8.38 8.31 10.17
N TYR A 230 7.13 8.66 9.87
CA TYR A 230 6.72 9.61 8.81
C TYR A 230 5.72 10.65 9.32
N ARG A 231 6.02 11.33 10.43
CA ARG A 231 5.07 12.23 11.14
C ARG A 231 5.48 13.69 11.14
N ASP A 232 6.40 14.08 10.27
CA ASP A 232 6.87 15.48 10.25
C ASP A 232 5.86 16.33 9.46
N SER A 233 5.48 15.87 8.26
CA SER A 233 4.50 16.55 7.43
C SER A 233 3.68 15.61 6.55
N ALA A 234 2.51 16.08 6.13
CA ALA A 234 1.64 15.43 5.18
C ALA A 234 1.37 16.33 3.98
N LEU A 235 1.22 15.73 2.81
CA LEU A 235 0.75 16.37 1.58
C LEU A 235 -0.40 15.54 1.03
N PHE A 236 -1.54 16.17 0.74
CA PHE A 236 -2.71 15.51 0.16
C PHE A 236 -2.82 15.93 -1.30
N LEU A 237 -2.64 14.97 -2.21
CA LEU A 237 -2.67 15.20 -3.65
C LEU A 237 -4.09 15.48 -4.11
N ASP A 238 -4.26 16.58 -4.86
CA ASP A 238 -5.54 17.08 -5.35
C ASP A 238 -6.60 17.29 -4.23
N GLY A 239 -6.14 17.55 -3.01
CA GLY A 239 -6.96 17.97 -1.87
C GLY A 239 -7.16 19.49 -1.78
N ASN A 240 -7.88 19.92 -0.74
CA ASN A 240 -8.15 21.35 -0.48
C ASN A 240 -6.90 22.11 0.01
N VAL A 241 -6.08 21.46 0.84
CA VAL A 241 -4.85 22.04 1.38
C VAL A 241 -3.74 21.87 0.35
N ARG A 242 -3.22 22.99 -0.12
CA ARG A 242 -2.09 23.03 -1.05
C ARG A 242 -0.78 23.02 -0.27
N GLY A 243 0.10 22.11 -0.66
CA GLY A 243 1.42 21.93 -0.05
C GLY A 243 1.43 21.21 1.28
N ARG A 244 2.64 21.05 1.82
CA ARG A 244 2.86 20.27 3.04
C ARG A 244 2.38 21.01 4.27
N THR A 245 1.68 20.29 5.13
CA THR A 245 1.34 20.74 6.48
C THR A 245 1.94 19.80 7.50
N ARG A 246 2.14 20.29 8.73
CA ARG A 246 2.56 19.44 9.84
C ARG A 246 1.55 18.30 10.01
N TRP A 247 2.03 17.07 10.12
CA TRP A 247 1.15 15.93 10.35
C TRP A 247 0.52 16.02 11.75
N ASP A 248 -0.78 15.78 11.81
CA ASP A 248 -1.58 15.79 13.03
C ASP A 248 -2.71 14.77 12.91
N SER A 249 -2.81 13.86 13.88
CA SER A 249 -3.76 12.74 13.83
C SER A 249 -5.22 13.16 14.00
N VAL A 250 -5.49 14.38 14.47
CA VAL A 250 -6.84 14.90 14.68
C VAL A 250 -7.35 15.62 13.42
N THR A 251 -6.48 16.41 12.78
CA THR A 251 -6.90 17.40 11.79
C THR A 251 -6.39 17.13 10.38
N SER A 252 -5.33 16.33 10.19
CA SER A 252 -4.78 16.09 8.85
C SER A 252 -5.76 15.31 7.98
N ASN A 253 -6.22 15.92 6.88
CA ASN A 253 -7.12 15.30 5.92
C ASN A 253 -7.06 16.01 4.56
N SER A 254 -7.65 15.39 3.53
CA SER A 254 -7.68 15.87 2.15
C SER A 254 -8.66 17.03 1.88
N GLY A 255 -9.45 17.44 2.88
CA GLY A 255 -10.61 18.30 2.71
C GLY A 255 -11.90 17.52 2.45
N PRO A 256 -13.07 18.16 2.66
CA PRO A 256 -14.36 17.53 2.43
C PRO A 256 -14.54 17.19 0.94
N ARG A 257 -15.14 16.03 0.68
CA ARG A 257 -15.33 15.44 -0.65
C ARG A 257 -15.95 16.41 -1.65
N ASN A 258 -16.92 17.21 -1.25
CA ASN A 258 -17.56 18.18 -2.16
C ASN A 258 -16.62 19.29 -2.67
N SER A 259 -15.57 19.61 -1.90
CA SER A 259 -14.54 20.59 -2.29
C SER A 259 -13.28 19.96 -2.88
N SER A 260 -13.08 18.67 -2.62
CA SER A 260 -11.86 17.91 -2.97
C SER A 260 -12.21 16.53 -3.56
N PRO A 261 -13.06 16.45 -4.60
CA PRO A 261 -13.56 15.18 -5.12
C PRO A 261 -12.46 14.34 -5.79
N ASN A 262 -11.35 14.98 -6.17
CA ASN A 262 -10.25 14.35 -6.89
C ASN A 262 -9.12 13.87 -5.95
N ALA A 263 -9.25 14.05 -4.63
CA ALA A 263 -8.20 13.64 -3.71
C ALA A 263 -7.97 12.11 -3.74
N TRP A 264 -6.75 11.71 -4.09
CA TRP A 264 -6.45 10.32 -4.44
C TRP A 264 -5.21 9.74 -3.77
N ALA A 265 -4.32 10.58 -3.22
CA ALA A 265 -3.13 10.11 -2.52
C ALA A 265 -2.70 11.06 -1.39
N ALA A 266 -1.93 10.51 -0.46
CA ALA A 266 -1.27 11.26 0.59
C ALA A 266 0.18 10.82 0.74
N LEU A 267 1.06 11.80 0.97
CA LEU A 267 2.49 11.60 1.15
C LEU A 267 2.92 12.13 2.51
N LEU A 268 3.41 11.24 3.35
CA LEU A 268 3.93 11.54 4.66
C LEU A 268 5.46 11.63 4.61
N LYS A 269 6.05 12.68 5.18
CA LYS A 269 7.51 12.82 5.33
C LYS A 269 7.93 12.58 6.78
N GLY A 270 9.12 12.03 6.98
CA GLY A 270 9.76 11.96 8.29
C GLY A 270 11.22 11.50 8.23
N LYS A 271 11.72 11.03 9.37
CA LYS A 271 13.11 10.58 9.58
C LYS A 271 13.61 9.61 8.49
N TYR A 272 12.74 8.76 7.95
CA TYR A 272 13.11 7.70 7.00
C TYR A 272 12.69 7.99 5.56
N GLY A 273 12.40 9.26 5.23
CA GLY A 273 12.06 9.71 3.88
C GLY A 273 10.58 9.97 3.66
N VAL A 274 10.01 9.43 2.59
CA VAL A 274 8.60 9.62 2.21
C VAL A 274 7.86 8.29 2.21
N LEU A 275 6.66 8.26 2.78
CA LEU A 275 5.71 7.16 2.70
C LEU A 275 4.41 7.63 2.07
N GLY A 276 4.03 6.99 0.97
CA GLY A 276 2.82 7.28 0.21
C GLY A 276 1.77 6.20 0.38
N VAL A 277 0.50 6.63 0.40
CA VAL A 277 -0.66 5.77 0.16
C VAL A 277 -1.51 6.41 -0.93
N TRP A 278 -2.05 5.60 -1.83
CA TRP A 278 -2.87 6.06 -2.95
C TRP A 278 -4.06 5.15 -3.21
N MET A 279 -5.11 5.73 -3.78
CA MET A 279 -6.33 5.07 -4.24
C MET A 279 -6.59 5.49 -5.68
N ASP A 280 -6.93 4.54 -6.55
CA ASP A 280 -7.28 4.87 -7.93
C ASP A 280 -8.72 5.37 -8.04
N ARG A 281 -8.87 6.69 -8.07
CA ARG A 281 -10.17 7.38 -8.21
C ARG A 281 -10.83 7.24 -9.59
N SER A 282 -10.23 6.47 -10.50
CA SER A 282 -10.80 6.12 -11.81
C SER A 282 -11.31 4.67 -11.89
N PHE A 283 -11.23 3.89 -10.79
CA PHE A 283 -11.57 2.47 -10.80
C PHE A 283 -12.57 2.06 -9.72
N GLY A 284 -13.60 1.31 -10.12
CA GLY A 284 -14.54 0.63 -9.22
C GLY A 284 -15.21 1.57 -8.20
N ALA A 285 -15.39 1.09 -6.97
CA ALA A 285 -16.04 1.82 -5.89
C ALA A 285 -15.31 3.11 -5.48
N ALA A 286 -14.04 3.29 -5.85
CA ALA A 286 -13.33 4.53 -5.60
C ALA A 286 -13.82 5.70 -6.48
N THR A 287 -14.54 5.40 -7.58
CA THR A 287 -15.23 6.39 -8.44
C THR A 287 -16.60 6.80 -7.88
N GLU A 288 -17.21 5.94 -7.06
CA GLU A 288 -18.55 6.12 -6.51
C GLU A 288 -18.52 7.02 -5.27
N LEU A 289 -18.32 8.32 -5.49
CA LEU A 289 -18.16 9.25 -4.38
C LEU A 289 -19.39 9.35 -3.47
N SER A 290 -20.59 8.94 -3.89
CA SER A 290 -21.83 9.02 -3.09
C SER A 290 -21.82 8.15 -1.83
N THR A 291 -20.93 7.15 -1.74
CA THR A 291 -20.74 6.35 -0.52
C THR A 291 -19.83 7.02 0.51
N VAL A 292 -19.35 8.24 0.24
CA VAL A 292 -18.69 9.11 1.20
C VAL A 292 -19.52 10.37 1.37
N ALA A 293 -19.82 10.77 2.61
CA ALA A 293 -20.61 11.98 2.86
C ALA A 293 -19.93 13.23 2.29
N GLU A 294 -20.72 14.24 1.95
CA GLU A 294 -20.22 15.45 1.27
C GLU A 294 -19.19 16.23 2.10
N ASP A 295 -19.42 16.31 3.40
CA ASP A 295 -18.56 16.96 4.40
C ASP A 295 -17.37 16.08 4.85
N ALA A 296 -17.32 14.84 4.40
CA ALA A 296 -16.31 13.89 4.83
C ALA A 296 -15.10 13.91 3.88
N PRO A 297 -13.88 13.78 4.40
CA PRO A 297 -12.68 13.68 3.57
C PRO A 297 -12.52 12.31 2.92
N LEU A 298 -11.86 12.29 1.76
CA LEU A 298 -11.51 11.08 1.03
C LEU A 298 -10.26 10.38 1.58
N ILE A 299 -9.36 11.14 2.19
CA ILE A 299 -8.18 10.65 2.92
C ILE A 299 -8.04 11.43 4.22
N HIS A 300 -7.89 10.75 5.36
CA HIS A 300 -7.94 11.42 6.65
C HIS A 300 -7.18 10.71 7.77
N GLY A 301 -6.72 11.49 8.76
CA GLY A 301 -6.29 10.99 10.06
C GLY A 301 -7.48 10.49 10.90
N PRO A 302 -7.23 9.85 12.06
CA PRO A 302 -8.27 9.24 12.88
C PRO A 302 -9.26 10.20 13.53
N GLY A 303 -8.98 11.50 13.57
CA GLY A 303 -9.79 12.47 14.30
C GLY A 303 -9.62 12.35 15.82
N ASN A 304 -8.52 11.75 16.29
CA ASN A 304 -8.19 11.62 17.70
C ASN A 304 -6.67 11.50 17.91
N THR A 305 -6.22 11.58 19.16
CA THR A 305 -4.80 11.52 19.54
C THR A 305 -4.33 10.10 19.87
N LYS A 306 -5.24 9.10 19.92
CA LYS A 306 -4.93 7.73 20.35
C LYS A 306 -4.41 6.84 19.22
N SER A 307 -4.77 7.16 17.98
CA SER A 307 -4.35 6.43 16.79
C SER A 307 -3.44 7.32 15.94
N HIS A 308 -2.44 6.71 15.33
CA HIS A 308 -1.52 7.39 14.42
C HIS A 308 -1.54 6.73 13.05
N LYS A 309 -2.75 6.59 12.52
CA LYS A 309 -2.98 6.06 11.18
C LYS A 309 -3.40 7.15 10.20
N LEU A 310 -3.31 6.84 8.92
CA LEU A 310 -4.03 7.51 7.86
C LEU A 310 -4.99 6.51 7.22
N TYR A 311 -6.17 6.98 6.79
CA TYR A 311 -7.21 6.15 6.19
C TYR A 311 -7.64 6.71 4.85
N ASN A 312 -7.86 5.83 3.88
CA ASN A 312 -8.70 6.16 2.73
C ASN A 312 -10.18 5.96 3.08
N ALA A 313 -11.07 6.49 2.24
CA ALA A 313 -12.50 6.27 2.34
C ALA A 313 -13.06 5.73 1.02
N ILE A 314 -13.70 4.55 1.11
CA ILE A 314 -14.66 4.02 0.11
C ILE A 314 -16.08 4.18 0.64
N VAL A 315 -16.31 3.83 1.90
CA VAL A 315 -17.56 4.14 2.62
C VAL A 315 -17.24 4.88 3.91
N TYR A 316 -17.70 6.12 4.05
CA TYR A 316 -17.40 6.91 5.26
C TYR A 316 -18.46 7.97 5.55
N LYS A 317 -18.97 7.97 6.79
CA LYS A 317 -20.14 8.77 7.24
C LYS A 317 -21.38 8.63 6.34
N SER A 318 -21.46 7.52 5.61
CA SER A 318 -22.56 7.13 4.73
C SER A 318 -22.68 5.60 4.81
N GLN A 319 -23.44 5.00 3.92
CA GLN A 319 -23.60 3.55 3.85
C GLN A 319 -23.64 3.05 2.41
N ARG A 320 -23.23 1.78 2.23
CA ARG A 320 -23.44 1.00 1.01
C ARG A 320 -24.21 -0.26 1.39
N MET A 321 -25.26 -0.56 0.64
CA MET A 321 -25.97 -1.83 0.77
C MET A 321 -25.49 -2.78 -0.32
N LEU A 322 -25.38 -4.05 0.01
CA LEU A 322 -25.15 -5.12 -0.96
C LEU A 322 -26.14 -6.24 -0.69
N ALA A 323 -26.78 -6.75 -1.74
CA ALA A 323 -27.52 -8.00 -1.68
C ALA A 323 -26.55 -9.20 -1.69
N ALA A 324 -27.04 -10.37 -1.28
CA ALA A 324 -26.27 -11.61 -1.35
C ALA A 324 -25.70 -11.84 -2.76
N GLY A 325 -24.38 -12.10 -2.85
CA GLY A 325 -23.66 -12.32 -4.10
C GLY A 325 -23.21 -11.05 -4.82
N GLU A 326 -23.70 -9.87 -4.45
CA GLU A 326 -23.19 -8.61 -5.00
C GLU A 326 -21.77 -8.34 -4.52
N SER A 327 -21.01 -7.63 -5.36
CA SER A 327 -19.62 -7.28 -5.06
C SER A 327 -19.27 -5.89 -5.55
N TYR A 328 -18.21 -5.32 -4.96
CA TYR A 328 -17.54 -4.15 -5.50
C TYR A 328 -16.04 -4.32 -5.40
N GLU A 329 -15.34 -3.54 -6.22
CA GLU A 329 -13.88 -3.58 -6.32
C GLU A 329 -13.28 -2.21 -6.12
N TRP A 330 -12.05 -2.17 -5.64
CA TRP A 330 -11.23 -0.97 -5.61
C TRP A 330 -9.76 -1.36 -5.81
N ARG A 331 -8.94 -0.40 -6.20
CA ARG A 331 -7.49 -0.60 -6.27
C ARG A 331 -6.74 0.62 -5.75
N GLY A 332 -5.60 0.36 -5.14
CA GLY A 332 -4.76 1.38 -4.52
C GLY A 332 -3.38 0.81 -4.21
N GLY A 333 -2.62 1.46 -3.35
CA GLY A 333 -1.34 0.94 -2.94
C GLY A 333 -0.54 1.84 -2.02
N TYR A 334 0.73 1.48 -1.88
CA TYR A 334 1.72 2.23 -1.12
C TYR A 334 2.99 2.39 -1.92
N SER A 335 3.79 3.39 -1.57
CA SER A 335 5.18 3.46 -2.00
C SER A 335 6.02 4.15 -0.94
N TRP A 336 7.32 3.92 -0.94
CA TRP A 336 8.24 4.65 -0.07
C TRP A 336 9.55 4.98 -0.77
N SER A 337 10.20 6.04 -0.30
CA SER A 337 11.50 6.51 -0.80
C SER A 337 12.38 7.00 0.36
N GLY A 338 13.68 7.11 0.11
CA GLY A 338 14.66 7.60 1.08
C GLY A 338 14.55 9.10 1.36
N THR A 339 15.53 9.62 2.09
CA THR A 339 15.65 11.04 2.49
C THR A 339 16.29 11.93 1.44
N GLU A 340 16.75 11.34 0.33
CA GLU A 340 17.39 12.08 -0.75
C GLU A 340 16.48 13.20 -1.28
N PRO A 341 17.03 14.40 -1.52
CA PRO A 341 16.23 15.48 -2.06
C PRO A 341 15.75 15.10 -3.47
N PRO A 342 14.46 15.34 -3.77
CA PRO A 342 13.95 15.17 -5.13
C PRO A 342 14.59 16.19 -6.08
N PRO A 343 14.41 16.03 -7.41
CA PRO A 343 14.82 17.04 -8.39
C PRO A 343 14.26 18.44 -8.07
N GLN A 344 14.91 19.49 -8.61
CA GLN A 344 14.48 20.87 -8.38
C GLN A 344 12.99 21.06 -8.76
N ASN A 345 12.24 21.75 -7.88
CA ASN A 345 10.80 22.00 -8.00
C ASN A 345 9.90 20.76 -7.92
N ILE A 346 10.43 19.60 -7.55
CA ILE A 346 9.66 18.40 -7.20
C ILE A 346 9.64 18.30 -5.67
N ASP A 347 8.50 17.98 -5.08
CA ASP A 347 8.39 17.69 -3.65
C ASP A 347 8.71 16.23 -3.33
N SER A 348 8.18 15.32 -4.15
CA SER A 348 8.30 13.88 -3.96
C SER A 348 8.12 13.16 -5.31
N VAL A 349 8.60 11.92 -5.37
CA VAL A 349 8.24 10.97 -6.43
C VAL A 349 7.37 9.89 -5.82
N LEU A 350 6.20 9.66 -6.42
CA LEU A 350 5.26 8.62 -6.01
C LEU A 350 5.21 7.55 -7.09
N HIS A 351 5.08 6.29 -6.69
CA HIS A 351 4.95 5.19 -7.64
C HIS A 351 3.66 4.43 -7.40
N LYS A 352 2.86 4.30 -8.46
CA LYS A 352 1.66 3.48 -8.44
C LYS A 352 1.96 2.17 -9.16
N LEU A 353 1.74 1.07 -8.47
CA LEU A 353 1.82 -0.25 -9.06
C LEU A 353 0.41 -0.74 -9.38
N ILE A 354 0.10 -0.86 -10.67
CA ILE A 354 -1.20 -1.36 -11.16
C ILE A 354 -0.92 -2.50 -12.13
N ASN A 355 -1.47 -3.68 -11.88
CA ASN A 355 -1.30 -4.86 -12.75
C ASN A 355 0.16 -5.13 -13.12
N LYS A 356 1.06 -5.12 -12.13
CA LYS A 356 2.52 -5.27 -12.29
C LYS A 356 3.21 -4.18 -13.12
N THR A 357 2.50 -3.13 -13.53
CA THR A 357 3.03 -1.96 -14.22
C THR A 357 3.26 -0.83 -13.24
N THR A 358 4.44 -0.23 -13.25
CA THR A 358 4.79 0.86 -12.32
C THR A 358 4.67 2.21 -13.02
N GLU A 359 3.68 2.99 -12.62
CA GLU A 359 3.54 4.38 -13.03
C GLU A 359 4.39 5.27 -12.13
N THR A 360 5.24 6.11 -12.73
CA THR A 360 6.03 7.11 -11.99
C THR A 360 5.35 8.47 -12.04
N ILE A 361 5.13 9.05 -10.86
CA ILE A 361 4.41 10.31 -10.70
C ILE A 361 5.31 11.32 -10.00
N LEU A 362 5.52 12.46 -10.65
CA LEU A 362 6.15 13.61 -10.03
C LEU A 362 5.11 14.39 -9.26
N VAL A 363 5.43 14.72 -8.01
CA VAL A 363 4.56 15.51 -7.13
C VAL A 363 5.21 16.86 -6.88
N PHE A 364 4.46 17.93 -7.10
CA PHE A 364 4.93 19.31 -6.95
C PHE A 364 4.66 19.84 -5.53
N PRO A 365 5.39 20.87 -5.08
CA PRO A 365 5.22 21.46 -3.74
C PRO A 365 3.82 21.95 -3.39
N ASP A 366 2.94 22.19 -4.38
CA ASP A 366 1.55 22.61 -4.18
C ASP A 366 0.55 21.44 -4.15
N GLY A 367 1.02 20.20 -4.25
CA GLY A 367 0.20 18.99 -4.25
C GLY A 367 -0.39 18.62 -5.61
N ARG A 368 -0.04 19.33 -6.69
CA ARG A 368 -0.31 18.84 -8.05
C ARG A 368 0.61 17.66 -8.38
N SER A 369 0.21 16.87 -9.36
CA SER A 369 1.01 15.73 -9.82
C SER A 369 1.00 15.58 -11.34
N LYS A 370 2.02 14.90 -11.86
CA LYS A 370 2.15 14.57 -13.28
C LYS A 370 2.68 13.16 -13.45
N LEU A 371 1.96 12.35 -14.23
CA LEU A 371 2.44 11.06 -14.72
C LEU A 371 3.58 11.27 -15.73
N VAL A 372 4.71 10.58 -15.53
CA VAL A 372 5.89 10.71 -16.41
C VAL A 372 6.12 9.46 -17.24
N THR A 373 5.93 8.28 -16.65
CA THR A 373 6.13 7.00 -17.34
C THR A 373 5.04 6.00 -16.96
N LYS A 374 4.77 5.08 -17.89
CA LYS A 374 4.00 3.85 -17.68
C LYS A 374 4.91 2.65 -17.87
#